data_AF-A0A372R0H3-F1
#
_entry.id   AF-A0A372R0H3-F1
#
_cell.length_a   1.000
_cell.length_b   1.000
_cell.length_c   1.000
_cell.angle_alpha   90.00
_cell.angle_beta   90.00
_cell.angle_gamma   90.00
#
_symmetry.space_group_name_H-M   'P 1'
#
loop_
_entity.id
_entity.type
_entity.pdbx_description
1 polymer ?
#
loop_
_entity_poly.entity_id
_entity_poly.type
_entity_poly.pdbx_seq_one_letter_code
_entity_poly.pdbx_strand_id
1 'polypeptide(L)'
;MLEYLPSITLGNLCMRTLRAKKICMLFEEGGVEIDKIKQVTFNIYNILSLTINQIQSVIKNVTSAGRIPEIPNCNHVTSITNHNDQINISAEFYHQLVFKTSDTARSHKTDLNRIREVHINETNYTWDESCDTSLFIEENGKLVSVKSNCNLQTCVKANLTLKNQGIFEWDVIIEKLCEYVWIGVCAPENFKYLAFAGYQTTGWILGSNGLCWNSHKEIRYCLPFGEGTRITVHLDINKRTCAFTVNGIRYPEVSTWNNLLLKLYPVVGLIYPGRFQIQSYRKV
;
A
#
# COMPACT_ATOMS: atom_id res chain seq x y z
N MET A 1 -0.12 34.78 8.63
CA MET A 1 -0.10 33.76 9.71
C MET A 1 1.24 33.06 9.84
N LEU A 2 1.92 32.69 8.73
CA LEU A 2 3.28 32.12 8.77
C LEU A 2 4.38 33.13 9.19
N GLU A 3 4.15 34.44 9.02
CA GLU A 3 5.07 35.51 9.43
C GLU A 3 5.33 35.57 10.95
N TYR A 4 4.47 34.96 11.77
CA TYR A 4 4.58 34.99 13.24
C TYR A 4 5.12 33.69 13.86
N LEU A 5 5.46 32.67 13.05
CA LEU A 5 5.90 31.35 13.52
C LEU A 5 7.09 30.81 12.69
N PRO A 6 8.27 31.45 12.76
CA PRO A 6 9.40 31.19 11.86
C PRO A 6 10.02 29.79 11.98
N SER A 7 9.71 29.03 13.04
CA SER A 7 10.17 27.65 13.24
C SER A 7 9.18 26.59 12.73
N ILE A 8 8.01 26.99 12.25
CA ILE A 8 6.98 26.06 11.76
C ILE A 8 7.01 26.05 10.24
N THR A 9 7.60 25.00 9.68
CA THR A 9 7.53 24.73 8.25
C THR A 9 6.11 24.36 7.84
N LEU A 10 5.72 24.66 6.59
CA LEU A 10 4.40 24.34 6.06
C LEU A 10 4.07 22.83 6.19
N GLY A 11 5.07 21.97 6.00
CA GLY A 11 4.95 20.53 6.23
C GLY A 11 4.64 20.18 7.68
N ASN A 12 5.28 20.83 8.66
CA ASN A 12 4.99 20.63 10.08
C ASN A 12 3.57 21.08 10.46
N LEU A 13 3.12 22.19 9.90
CA LEU A 13 1.75 22.67 10.11
C LEU A 13 0.73 21.66 9.55
N CYS A 14 0.97 21.17 8.34
CA CYS A 14 0.15 20.15 7.70
C CYS A 14 0.09 18.86 8.53
N MET A 15 1.22 18.38 9.02
CA MET A 15 1.30 17.19 9.89
C MET A 15 0.53 17.37 11.21
N ARG A 16 0.58 18.56 11.82
CA ARG A 16 -0.20 18.87 13.03
C ARG A 16 -1.70 18.94 12.72
N THR A 17 -2.08 19.51 11.59
CA THR A 17 -3.48 19.53 11.12
C THR A 17 -3.98 18.12 10.82
N LEU A 18 -3.17 17.25 10.21
CA LEU A 18 -3.52 15.86 9.92
C LEU A 18 -3.70 15.04 11.20
N ARG A 19 -2.82 15.25 12.20
CA ARG A 19 -2.96 14.65 13.54
C ARG A 19 -4.24 15.13 14.24
N ALA A 20 -4.53 16.43 14.21
CA ALA A 20 -5.75 16.98 14.79
C ALA A 20 -7.02 16.43 14.11
N LYS A 21 -7.02 16.31 12.77
CA LYS A 21 -8.11 15.67 12.03
C LYS A 21 -8.26 14.19 12.36
N LYS A 22 -7.17 13.45 12.51
CA LYS A 22 -7.21 12.04 12.92
C LYS A 22 -7.77 11.86 14.32
N ILE A 23 -7.47 12.79 15.24
CA ILE A 23 -8.07 12.85 16.57
C ILE A 23 -9.57 13.14 16.46
N CYS A 24 -10.00 14.14 15.69
CA CYS A 24 -11.43 14.41 15.46
C CYS A 24 -12.19 13.21 14.86
N MET A 25 -11.62 12.51 13.88
CA MET A 25 -12.24 11.33 13.26
C MET A 25 -12.36 10.13 14.20
N LEU A 26 -11.50 10.04 15.24
CA LEU A 26 -11.65 9.05 16.31
C LEU A 26 -12.83 9.36 17.25
N PHE A 27 -13.40 10.56 17.17
CA PHE A 27 -14.49 11.08 18.00
C PHE A 27 -15.75 11.47 17.20
N GLU A 28 -15.91 10.98 15.97
CA GLU A 28 -17.17 11.07 15.21
C GLU A 28 -17.95 9.75 15.30
N GLU A 29 -19.19 9.70 14.78
CA GLU A 29 -20.16 8.60 14.95
C GLU A 29 -19.54 7.21 14.73
N GLY A 30 -19.36 6.47 15.83
CA GLY A 30 -18.72 5.15 15.88
C GLY A 30 -17.35 5.11 16.60
N GLY A 31 -16.81 6.25 17.02
CA GLY A 31 -15.59 6.38 17.79
C GLY A 31 -15.69 5.89 19.25
N VAL A 32 -14.55 5.50 19.84
CA VAL A 32 -14.43 4.90 21.18
C VAL A 32 -14.83 5.90 22.27
N GLU A 33 -15.85 5.55 23.05
CA GLU A 33 -16.17 6.07 24.40
C GLU A 33 -16.28 7.60 24.54
N ILE A 34 -16.92 8.30 23.60
CA ILE A 34 -17.30 9.73 23.73
C ILE A 34 -18.11 9.97 25.01
N ASP A 35 -18.93 9.01 25.40
CA ASP A 35 -19.75 8.99 26.62
C ASP A 35 -18.93 9.07 27.91
N LYS A 36 -17.62 8.80 27.88
CA LYS A 36 -16.71 8.97 29.04
C LYS A 36 -16.00 10.31 29.08
N ILE A 37 -16.06 11.10 28.01
CA ILE A 37 -15.47 12.44 27.97
C ILE A 37 -16.54 13.44 28.41
N LYS A 38 -16.42 13.95 29.65
CA LYS A 38 -17.23 15.11 30.07
C LYS A 38 -16.90 16.29 29.15
N GLN A 39 -17.85 16.67 28.31
CA GLN A 39 -17.76 17.87 27.49
C GLN A 39 -17.66 19.09 28.43
N VAL A 40 -16.51 19.75 28.45
CA VAL A 40 -16.35 21.02 29.18
C VAL A 40 -16.35 22.15 28.16
N THR A 41 -17.49 22.80 28.00
CA THR A 41 -17.64 23.99 27.17
C THR A 41 -17.05 25.19 27.91
N PHE A 42 -15.89 25.66 27.46
CA PHE A 42 -15.33 26.94 27.92
C PHE A 42 -15.76 28.05 26.96
N ASN A 43 -16.38 29.09 27.51
CA ASN A 43 -16.54 30.37 26.81
C ASN A 43 -15.15 30.93 26.46
N ILE A 44 -14.99 31.55 25.30
CA ILE A 44 -13.75 32.19 24.84
C ILE A 44 -13.21 33.17 25.90
N TYR A 45 -14.11 33.87 26.63
CA TYR A 45 -13.74 34.74 27.74
C TYR A 45 -13.14 34.01 28.95
N ASN A 46 -13.51 32.73 29.17
CA ASN A 46 -12.98 31.92 30.27
C ASN A 46 -11.53 31.48 30.01
N ILE A 47 -11.16 31.26 28.74
CA ILE A 47 -9.79 30.93 28.35
C ILE A 47 -8.87 32.15 28.57
N LEU A 48 -9.37 33.35 28.26
CA LEU A 48 -8.63 34.61 28.47
C LEU A 48 -8.47 34.97 29.96
N SER A 49 -9.33 34.43 30.83
CA SER A 49 -9.25 34.64 32.29
C SER A 49 -8.28 33.70 33.03
N LEU A 50 -7.63 32.77 32.33
CA LEU A 50 -6.69 31.83 32.97
C LEU A 50 -5.45 32.58 33.46
N THR A 51 -5.18 32.45 34.75
CA THR A 51 -3.95 32.97 35.34
C THR A 51 -2.75 32.13 34.92
N ILE A 52 -1.56 32.75 34.88
CA ILE A 52 -0.29 32.06 34.58
C ILE A 52 -0.11 30.80 35.43
N ASN A 53 -0.49 30.85 36.71
CA ASN A 53 -0.38 29.72 37.63
C ASN A 53 -1.30 28.54 37.24
N GLN A 54 -2.51 28.81 36.75
CA GLN A 54 -3.43 27.77 36.29
C GLN A 54 -2.90 27.09 35.02
N ILE A 55 -2.33 27.87 34.11
CA ILE A 55 -1.70 27.36 32.88
C ILE A 55 -0.52 26.44 33.23
N GLN A 56 0.34 26.87 34.17
CA GLN A 56 1.49 26.08 34.62
C GLN A 56 1.07 24.77 35.32
N SER A 57 -0.02 24.78 36.09
CA SER A 57 -0.57 23.58 36.73
C SER A 57 -1.04 22.54 35.70
N VAL A 58 -1.71 22.98 34.63
CA VAL A 58 -2.14 22.09 33.54
C VAL A 58 -0.94 21.49 32.80
N ILE A 59 0.06 22.32 32.47
CA ILE A 59 1.29 21.85 31.81
C ILE A 59 1.97 20.78 32.67
N LYS A 60 2.12 21.04 33.98
CA LYS A 60 2.73 20.10 34.93
C LYS A 60 2.02 18.75 34.95
N ASN A 61 0.68 18.76 35.03
CA ASN A 61 -0.14 17.54 35.04
C ASN A 61 0.01 16.70 33.76
N VAL A 62 0.04 17.34 32.59
CA VAL A 62 0.24 16.65 31.30
C VAL A 62 1.65 16.05 31.22
N THR A 63 2.66 16.77 31.70
CA THR A 63 4.05 16.26 31.70
C THR A 63 4.30 15.15 32.73
N SER A 64 3.56 15.10 33.83
CA SER A 64 3.68 14.02 34.83
C SER A 64 3.00 12.72 34.40
N ALA A 65 1.97 12.79 33.56
CA ALA A 65 1.24 11.60 33.08
C ALA A 65 2.00 10.81 32.00
N GLY A 66 3.12 11.34 31.48
CA GLY A 66 3.93 10.72 30.43
C GLY A 66 5.04 9.77 30.89
N ARG A 67 5.17 9.47 32.20
CA ARG A 67 6.16 8.49 32.68
C ARG A 67 5.53 7.11 32.85
N ILE A 68 5.80 6.21 31.91
CA ILE A 68 5.58 4.77 32.06
C ILE A 68 6.72 4.22 32.95
N PRO A 69 6.45 3.36 33.96
CA PRO A 69 7.50 2.73 34.77
C PRO A 69 8.35 1.78 33.92
N GLU A 70 9.66 1.79 34.18
CA GLU A 70 10.66 0.90 33.58
C GLU A 70 10.28 -0.58 33.79
N ILE A 71 10.27 -1.35 32.70
CA ILE A 71 10.07 -2.80 32.71
C ILE A 71 11.38 -3.47 33.12
N PRO A 72 11.41 -4.42 34.09
CA PRO A 72 12.62 -5.11 34.47
C PRO A 72 13.05 -6.13 33.41
N ASN A 73 14.36 -6.11 33.18
CA ASN A 73 15.20 -7.02 32.41
C ASN A 73 14.83 -8.52 32.58
N CYS A 74 14.72 -9.28 31.47
CA CYS A 74 14.67 -10.74 31.52
C CYS A 74 15.62 -11.33 30.45
N ASN A 75 16.80 -11.74 30.91
CA ASN A 75 17.72 -12.63 30.21
C ASN A 75 17.53 -14.06 30.75
N HIS A 76 17.85 -15.06 29.90
CA HIS A 76 17.75 -16.53 30.04
C HIS A 76 16.40 -17.09 29.56
N VAL A 77 16.33 -18.07 28.64
CA VAL A 77 17.15 -19.27 28.46
C VAL A 77 17.19 -19.66 26.97
N THR A 78 18.39 -20.02 26.46
CA THR A 78 18.58 -20.74 25.19
C THR A 78 19.30 -22.04 25.52
N SER A 79 18.68 -23.19 25.25
CA SER A 79 19.31 -24.48 24.90
C SER A 79 18.31 -25.62 25.10
N ILE A 80 17.84 -26.29 24.04
CA ILE A 80 17.76 -27.76 23.96
C ILE A 80 18.01 -28.17 22.49
N THR A 81 18.71 -29.28 22.39
CA THR A 81 19.57 -29.84 21.34
C THR A 81 18.83 -30.76 20.36
N ASN A 82 19.42 -30.90 19.16
CA ASN A 82 19.44 -32.01 18.20
C ASN A 82 18.50 -33.22 18.37
N HIS A 83 17.85 -33.61 17.25
CA HIS A 83 17.81 -35.02 16.85
C HIS A 83 17.74 -35.17 15.32
N ASN A 84 18.71 -35.93 14.79
CA ASN A 84 18.69 -36.54 13.45
C ASN A 84 17.67 -37.68 13.44
N ASP A 85 17.04 -37.93 12.28
CA ASP A 85 16.78 -39.29 11.78
C ASP A 85 16.64 -39.28 10.25
N GLN A 86 17.54 -40.01 9.58
CA GLN A 86 17.45 -40.45 8.19
C GLN A 86 16.58 -41.70 8.14
N ILE A 87 15.60 -41.77 7.23
CA ILE A 87 15.12 -43.05 6.67
C ILE A 87 14.94 -42.91 5.16
N ASN A 88 15.63 -43.80 4.47
CA ASN A 88 15.73 -43.96 3.03
C ASN A 88 14.97 -45.26 2.70
N ILE A 89 13.89 -45.23 1.90
CA ILE A 89 13.28 -46.46 1.37
C ILE A 89 12.97 -46.27 -0.12
N SER A 90 13.33 -47.31 -0.86
CA SER A 90 13.64 -47.41 -2.27
C SER A 90 12.44 -47.53 -3.20
N ALA A 91 12.76 -47.26 -4.47
CA ALA A 91 11.98 -47.50 -5.67
C ALA A 91 11.44 -48.94 -5.78
N GLU A 92 10.13 -49.09 -6.02
CA GLU A 92 9.59 -50.33 -6.62
C GLU A 92 8.17 -50.23 -7.22
N PHE A 93 7.65 -49.04 -7.58
CA PHE A 93 6.26 -48.94 -8.07
C PHE A 93 6.03 -48.41 -9.51
N TYR A 94 7.06 -48.34 -10.35
CA TYR A 94 6.90 -47.83 -11.73
C TYR A 94 6.99 -48.88 -12.85
N HIS A 95 6.88 -50.19 -12.52
CA HIS A 95 7.07 -51.25 -13.51
C HIS A 95 5.80 -51.85 -14.15
N GLN A 96 4.63 -51.22 -14.01
CA GLN A 96 3.42 -51.65 -14.72
C GLN A 96 2.74 -50.47 -15.43
N LEU A 97 3.26 -50.04 -16.58
CA LEU A 97 2.44 -49.69 -17.76
C LEU A 97 3.30 -49.34 -18.99
N VAL A 98 4.07 -50.30 -19.50
CA VAL A 98 4.51 -50.27 -20.90
C VAL A 98 4.34 -51.67 -21.45
N PHE A 99 3.32 -51.92 -22.27
CA PHE A 99 3.35 -52.83 -23.43
C PHE A 99 2.02 -52.79 -24.20
N LYS A 100 2.01 -52.04 -25.31
CA LYS A 100 1.39 -52.28 -26.64
C LYS A 100 1.51 -50.98 -27.45
N THR A 101 2.61 -50.77 -28.18
CA THR A 101 2.80 -51.01 -29.65
C THR A 101 1.75 -50.31 -30.51
N SER A 102 2.02 -49.52 -31.55
CA SER A 102 3.25 -49.23 -32.32
C SER A 102 2.93 -48.17 -33.41
N ASP A 103 3.92 -47.31 -33.69
CA ASP A 103 4.24 -46.54 -34.92
C ASP A 103 3.20 -45.52 -35.48
N THR A 104 3.49 -44.22 -35.71
CA THR A 104 4.67 -43.66 -36.39
C THR A 104 4.86 -42.15 -36.10
N ALA A 105 6.08 -41.78 -35.68
CA ALA A 105 6.83 -40.52 -35.90
C ALA A 105 6.37 -39.12 -35.38
N ARG A 106 7.00 -38.73 -34.25
CA ARG A 106 8.00 -37.64 -34.09
C ARG A 106 7.59 -36.36 -33.32
N SER A 107 8.34 -36.13 -32.24
CA SER A 107 8.56 -34.89 -31.45
C SER A 107 7.68 -34.64 -30.21
N HIS A 108 8.01 -35.33 -29.11
CA HIS A 108 7.71 -34.89 -27.74
C HIS A 108 8.58 -33.69 -27.32
N LYS A 109 7.95 -32.62 -26.85
CA LYS A 109 8.20 -32.10 -25.50
C LYS A 109 7.01 -31.25 -25.05
N THR A 110 6.45 -31.65 -23.92
CA THR A 110 5.34 -31.02 -23.22
C THR A 110 5.72 -29.62 -22.76
N ASP A 111 5.29 -28.59 -23.49
CA ASP A 111 5.15 -27.23 -22.96
C ASP A 111 3.73 -27.05 -22.40
N LEU A 112 3.50 -27.54 -21.18
CA LEU A 112 2.34 -27.18 -20.36
C LEU A 112 2.45 -25.75 -19.77
N ASN A 113 3.39 -24.93 -20.29
CA ASN A 113 3.70 -23.57 -19.83
C ASN A 113 3.21 -22.47 -20.79
N ARG A 114 1.96 -22.54 -21.26
CA ARG A 114 1.43 -21.50 -22.16
C ARG A 114 -0.02 -21.08 -21.96
N ILE A 115 -0.51 -21.06 -20.72
CA ILE A 115 -1.65 -20.19 -20.35
C ILE A 115 -1.12 -18.81 -19.93
N ARG A 116 -0.19 -18.27 -20.72
CA ARG A 116 0.17 -16.84 -20.69
C ARG A 116 -0.54 -16.23 -21.88
N GLU A 117 -1.76 -15.76 -21.67
CA GLU A 117 -2.40 -14.65 -22.37
C GLU A 117 -3.91 -14.72 -22.09
N VAL A 118 -4.30 -14.21 -20.93
CA VAL A 118 -5.51 -13.38 -20.97
C VAL A 118 -5.09 -12.18 -21.82
N HIS A 119 -5.54 -12.13 -23.06
CA HIS A 119 -5.20 -11.09 -24.03
C HIS A 119 -5.81 -9.76 -23.53
N ILE A 120 -5.12 -9.10 -22.60
CA ILE A 120 -5.51 -7.78 -22.10
C ILE A 120 -5.18 -6.80 -23.22
N ASN A 121 -6.23 -6.31 -23.88
CA ASN A 121 -6.12 -5.28 -24.89
C ASN A 121 -5.37 -4.05 -24.33
N GLU A 122 -4.46 -3.45 -25.10
CA GLU A 122 -3.70 -2.26 -24.68
C GLU A 122 -4.61 -1.08 -24.29
N THR A 123 -5.85 -1.08 -24.78
CA THR A 123 -6.89 -0.10 -24.44
C THR A 123 -7.42 -0.21 -23.00
N ASN A 124 -7.13 -1.30 -22.29
CA ASN A 124 -7.64 -1.52 -20.92
C ASN A 124 -6.80 -0.79 -19.85
N TYR A 125 -5.61 -0.31 -20.21
CA TYR A 125 -4.73 0.44 -19.31
C TYR A 125 -5.13 1.93 -19.30
N THR A 126 -6.28 2.23 -18.70
CA THR A 126 -6.78 3.59 -18.49
C THR A 126 -7.26 3.75 -17.05
N TRP A 127 -7.14 4.95 -16.50
CA TRP A 127 -7.67 5.34 -15.21
C TRP A 127 -9.20 5.49 -15.24
N ASP A 128 -9.84 5.21 -14.11
CA ASP A 128 -11.28 5.35 -13.94
C ASP A 128 -11.65 6.77 -13.50
N GLU A 129 -12.30 7.52 -14.40
CA GLU A 129 -12.74 8.91 -14.20
C GLU A 129 -13.80 9.07 -13.09
N SER A 130 -14.46 8.00 -12.67
CA SER A 130 -15.49 8.04 -11.63
C SER A 130 -14.95 8.02 -10.20
N CYS A 131 -13.64 7.78 -9.99
CA CYS A 131 -13.08 7.61 -8.64
C CYS A 131 -13.12 8.89 -7.80
N ASP A 132 -12.79 10.04 -8.40
CA ASP A 132 -12.72 11.32 -7.71
C ASP A 132 -12.74 12.51 -8.70
N THR A 133 -13.60 13.49 -8.43
CA THR A 133 -13.71 14.75 -9.20
C THR A 133 -12.50 15.67 -9.05
N SER A 134 -11.62 15.44 -8.06
CA SER A 134 -10.36 16.17 -7.86
C SER A 134 -9.28 15.81 -8.88
N LEU A 135 -9.49 14.73 -9.62
CA LEU A 135 -8.54 14.21 -10.60
C LEU A 135 -8.77 14.84 -11.97
N PHE A 136 -7.68 14.88 -12.74
CA PHE A 136 -7.69 15.22 -14.15
C PHE A 136 -7.00 14.11 -14.91
N ILE A 137 -7.76 13.47 -15.80
CA ILE A 137 -7.33 12.33 -16.59
C ILE A 137 -7.22 12.79 -18.04
N GLU A 138 -6.05 12.57 -18.64
CA GLU A 138 -5.68 12.99 -19.98
C GLU A 138 -5.14 11.80 -20.80
N GLU A 139 -4.67 12.07 -22.02
CA GLU A 139 -4.01 11.07 -22.89
C GLU A 139 -4.84 9.80 -23.10
N ASN A 140 -6.11 9.97 -23.47
CA ASN A 140 -7.05 8.86 -23.67
C ASN A 140 -7.19 7.96 -22.43
N GLY A 141 -7.14 8.56 -21.23
CA GLY A 141 -7.31 7.84 -19.98
C GLY A 141 -6.00 7.35 -19.35
N LYS A 142 -4.84 7.53 -19.98
CA LYS A 142 -3.58 6.92 -19.52
C LYS A 142 -2.82 7.75 -18.51
N LEU A 143 -3.01 9.08 -18.53
CA LEU A 143 -2.32 10.00 -17.63
C LEU A 143 -3.29 10.52 -16.58
N VAL A 144 -2.93 10.44 -15.30
CA VAL A 144 -3.71 11.02 -14.21
C VAL A 144 -2.90 12.05 -13.44
N SER A 145 -3.56 13.14 -13.06
CA SER A 145 -2.99 14.21 -12.26
C SER A 145 -4.02 14.75 -11.26
N VAL A 146 -3.55 15.45 -10.22
CA VAL A 146 -4.43 16.10 -9.23
C VAL A 146 -4.60 17.58 -9.56
N LYS A 147 -5.81 18.11 -9.42
CA LYS A 147 -6.08 19.56 -9.56
C LYS A 147 -5.32 20.38 -8.50
N SER A 148 -4.86 21.56 -8.86
CA SER A 148 -4.00 22.41 -8.01
C SER A 148 -4.62 22.88 -6.70
N ASN A 149 -5.94 22.85 -6.58
CA ASN A 149 -6.68 23.22 -5.37
C ASN A 149 -6.95 22.03 -4.43
N CYS A 150 -6.49 20.82 -4.78
CA CYS A 150 -6.76 19.61 -4.01
C CYS A 150 -5.56 19.20 -3.17
N ASN A 151 -5.67 19.47 -1.86
CA ASN A 151 -4.67 19.11 -0.84
C ASN A 151 -4.98 17.78 -0.14
N LEU A 152 -5.99 17.05 -0.61
CA LEU A 152 -6.36 15.75 -0.06
C LEU A 152 -5.61 14.66 -0.83
N GLN A 153 -5.11 13.68 -0.09
CA GLN A 153 -4.64 12.45 -0.69
C GLN A 153 -5.83 11.72 -1.33
N THR A 154 -5.67 11.35 -2.59
CA THR A 154 -6.68 10.60 -3.34
C THR A 154 -6.05 9.40 -4.01
N CYS A 155 -6.88 8.42 -4.35
CA CYS A 155 -6.51 7.23 -5.10
C CYS A 155 -7.38 7.11 -6.34
N VAL A 156 -6.80 6.55 -7.39
CA VAL A 156 -7.52 6.18 -8.61
C VAL A 156 -7.16 4.76 -8.97
N LYS A 157 -8.17 3.98 -9.34
CA LYS A 157 -7.96 2.65 -9.91
C LYS A 157 -7.99 2.70 -11.43
N ALA A 158 -7.37 1.73 -12.07
CA ALA A 158 -7.54 1.53 -13.50
C ALA A 158 -8.90 0.83 -13.80
N ASN A 159 -9.36 0.95 -15.05
CA ASN A 159 -10.49 0.20 -15.58
C ASN A 159 -10.17 -1.30 -15.79
N LEU A 160 -8.88 -1.64 -15.76
CA LEU A 160 -8.38 -3.02 -15.84
C LEU A 160 -8.81 -3.84 -14.62
N THR A 161 -9.64 -4.86 -14.85
CA THR A 161 -10.02 -5.84 -13.81
C THR A 161 -9.07 -7.03 -13.83
N LEU A 162 -8.38 -7.27 -12.71
CA LEU A 162 -7.46 -8.39 -12.51
C LEU A 162 -8.18 -9.47 -11.71
N LYS A 163 -8.64 -10.56 -12.35
CA LYS A 163 -9.41 -11.61 -11.68
C LYS A 163 -9.18 -13.00 -12.25
N ASN A 164 -9.69 -14.00 -11.55
CA ASN A 164 -9.67 -15.43 -11.89
C ASN A 164 -8.27 -16.05 -11.72
N GLN A 165 -7.56 -16.23 -12.83
CA GLN A 165 -6.25 -16.87 -12.89
C GLN A 165 -5.39 -16.10 -13.89
N GLY A 166 -4.09 -16.05 -13.61
CA GLY A 166 -3.14 -15.40 -14.51
C GLY A 166 -2.05 -14.63 -13.79
N ILE A 167 -1.07 -14.23 -14.59
CA ILE A 167 0.02 -13.34 -14.22
C ILE A 167 -0.20 -12.05 -14.99
N PHE A 168 -0.23 -10.94 -14.27
CA PHE A 168 -0.53 -9.62 -14.78
C PHE A 168 0.65 -8.70 -14.54
N GLU A 169 1.03 -7.96 -15.57
CA GLU A 169 2.15 -7.02 -15.52
C GLU A 169 1.74 -5.72 -16.19
N TRP A 170 2.02 -4.59 -15.53
CA TRP A 170 1.81 -3.25 -16.06
C TRP A 170 2.84 -2.29 -15.51
N ASP A 171 3.10 -1.22 -16.25
CA ASP A 171 3.98 -0.17 -15.77
C ASP A 171 3.18 1.04 -15.29
N VAL A 172 3.72 1.70 -14.28
CA VAL A 172 3.38 3.06 -13.89
C VAL A 172 4.63 3.92 -14.01
N ILE A 173 4.51 5.05 -14.72
CA ILE A 173 5.58 6.05 -14.88
C ILE A 173 5.24 7.26 -14.01
N ILE A 174 6.19 7.67 -13.17
CA ILE A 174 6.06 8.87 -12.34
C ILE A 174 6.51 10.08 -13.16
N GLU A 175 5.60 10.70 -13.91
CA GLU A 175 5.93 11.92 -14.69
C GLU A 175 6.21 13.12 -13.80
N LYS A 176 5.49 13.24 -12.69
CA LYS A 176 5.72 14.29 -11.70
C LYS A 176 5.57 13.74 -10.31
N LEU A 177 6.59 13.95 -9.49
CA LEU A 177 6.59 13.49 -8.11
C LEU A 177 5.74 14.42 -7.22
N CYS A 178 5.01 13.84 -6.27
CA CYS A 178 4.43 14.54 -5.13
C CYS A 178 5.09 14.09 -3.82
N GLU A 179 4.69 14.64 -2.67
CA GLU A 179 5.34 14.36 -1.37
C GLU A 179 5.56 12.86 -1.13
N TYR A 180 4.55 12.05 -1.48
CA TYR A 180 4.65 10.59 -1.51
C TYR A 180 3.90 10.08 -2.75
N VAL A 181 4.37 8.98 -3.33
CA VAL A 181 3.69 8.25 -4.41
C VAL A 181 3.39 6.86 -3.93
N TRP A 182 2.25 6.29 -4.35
CA TRP A 182 1.82 4.97 -3.91
C TRP A 182 1.27 4.20 -5.09
N ILE A 183 1.83 3.03 -5.39
CA ILE A 183 1.52 2.25 -6.59
C ILE A 183 1.30 0.79 -6.20
N GLY A 184 0.24 0.16 -6.69
CA GLY A 184 0.01 -1.26 -6.44
C GLY A 184 -1.38 -1.72 -6.87
N VAL A 185 -2.06 -2.44 -5.98
CA VAL A 185 -3.39 -3.01 -6.23
C VAL A 185 -4.39 -2.69 -5.13
N CYS A 186 -5.68 -2.58 -5.50
CA CYS A 186 -6.78 -2.49 -4.55
C CYS A 186 -7.90 -3.50 -4.84
N ALA A 187 -8.64 -3.86 -3.81
CA ALA A 187 -9.90 -4.59 -3.92
C ALA A 187 -11.03 -3.64 -4.36
N PRO A 188 -12.08 -4.13 -5.04
CA PRO A 188 -13.25 -3.32 -5.40
C PRO A 188 -14.14 -2.98 -4.19
N GLU A 189 -14.27 -3.91 -3.25
CA GLU A 189 -15.20 -3.80 -2.13
C GLU A 189 -14.55 -3.01 -0.99
N ASN A 190 -15.27 -2.04 -0.44
CA ASN A 190 -14.87 -1.25 0.73
C ASN A 190 -13.57 -0.44 0.58
N PHE A 191 -13.06 -0.26 -0.64
CA PHE A 191 -11.92 0.62 -0.89
C PHE A 191 -12.40 2.08 -0.99
N LYS A 192 -11.80 2.95 -0.18
CA LYS A 192 -12.08 4.38 -0.11
C LYS A 192 -11.01 5.13 -0.92
N TYR A 193 -11.44 5.81 -1.99
CA TYR A 193 -10.54 6.57 -2.86
C TYR A 193 -9.99 7.84 -2.18
N LEU A 194 -10.77 8.47 -1.29
CA LEU A 194 -10.36 9.66 -0.52
C LEU A 194 -9.60 9.33 0.77
N ALA A 195 -8.81 8.24 0.75
CA ALA A 195 -8.03 7.80 1.91
C ALA A 195 -6.73 7.13 1.45
N PHE A 196 -5.75 7.07 2.36
CA PHE A 196 -4.49 6.40 2.08
C PHE A 196 -4.70 4.89 1.86
N ALA A 197 -4.39 4.38 0.66
CA ALA A 197 -4.52 2.97 0.30
C ALA A 197 -3.80 2.02 1.28
N GLY A 198 -2.61 2.37 1.77
CA GLY A 198 -1.82 1.50 2.66
C GLY A 198 -2.40 1.32 4.06
N TYR A 199 -3.30 2.20 4.50
CA TYR A 199 -4.04 2.06 5.75
C TYR A 199 -5.25 1.15 5.61
N GLN A 200 -5.72 0.92 4.40
CA GLN A 200 -6.87 0.09 4.13
C GLN A 200 -6.44 -1.37 4.04
N THR A 201 -7.25 -2.28 4.57
CA THR A 201 -7.04 -3.73 4.40
C THR A 201 -7.16 -4.15 2.93
N THR A 202 -7.85 -3.34 2.14
CA THR A 202 -8.17 -3.52 0.73
C THR A 202 -7.16 -2.86 -0.22
N GLY A 203 -6.06 -2.31 0.28
CA GLY A 203 -4.99 -1.70 -0.51
C GLY A 203 -3.62 -2.31 -0.24
N TRP A 204 -2.89 -2.65 -1.30
CA TRP A 204 -1.53 -3.18 -1.26
C TRP A 204 -0.65 -2.35 -2.18
N ILE A 205 0.24 -1.55 -1.62
CA ILE A 205 0.92 -0.48 -2.36
C ILE A 205 2.40 -0.36 -1.97
N LEU A 206 3.22 -0.02 -2.95
CA LEU A 206 4.61 0.42 -2.79
C LEU A 206 4.66 1.95 -2.77
N GLY A 207 5.29 2.51 -1.74
CA GLY A 207 5.54 3.93 -1.58
C GLY A 207 6.86 4.39 -2.20
N SER A 208 6.94 5.65 -2.66
CA SER A 208 8.20 6.27 -3.14
C SER A 208 9.32 6.33 -2.10
N ASN A 209 8.99 6.18 -0.82
CA ASN A 209 9.94 6.01 0.26
C ASN A 209 10.55 4.59 0.35
N GLY A 210 10.21 3.69 -0.58
CA GLY A 210 10.70 2.32 -0.64
C GLY A 210 10.00 1.35 0.31
N LEU A 211 8.85 1.75 0.89
CA LEU A 211 8.09 0.93 1.82
C LEU A 211 6.86 0.31 1.13
N CYS A 212 6.63 -0.98 1.36
CA CYS A 212 5.37 -1.64 1.01
C CYS A 212 4.38 -1.54 2.18
N TRP A 213 3.11 -1.25 1.88
CA TRP A 213 2.05 -1.07 2.86
C TRP A 213 0.85 -1.97 2.59
N ASN A 214 0.26 -2.51 3.67
CA ASN A 214 -1.09 -3.05 3.70
C ASN A 214 -1.64 -2.98 5.14
N SER A 215 -2.89 -2.57 5.32
CA SER A 215 -3.56 -2.61 6.63
C SER A 215 -2.77 -1.93 7.77
N HIS A 216 -2.23 -0.73 7.53
CA HIS A 216 -1.36 0.01 8.47
C HIS A 216 0.00 -0.60 8.79
N LYS A 217 0.35 -1.74 8.18
CA LYS A 217 1.66 -2.37 8.33
C LYS A 217 2.56 -1.93 7.18
N GLU A 218 3.78 -1.55 7.52
CA GLU A 218 4.83 -1.20 6.57
C GLU A 218 5.98 -2.20 6.64
N ILE A 219 6.64 -2.44 5.50
CA ILE A 219 7.95 -3.10 5.47
C ILE A 219 8.87 -2.37 4.51
N ARG A 220 10.18 -2.36 4.83
CA ARG A 220 11.21 -1.91 3.90
C ARG A 220 11.31 -2.91 2.76
N TYR A 221 11.19 -2.43 1.53
CA TYR A 221 11.14 -3.29 0.34
C TYR A 221 12.24 -2.94 -0.66
N CYS A 222 12.39 -1.65 -1.00
CA CYS A 222 13.39 -1.19 -1.96
C CYS A 222 14.02 0.15 -1.53
N LEU A 223 14.97 0.64 -2.35
CA LEU A 223 15.47 2.00 -2.20
C LEU A 223 14.39 3.02 -2.61
N PRO A 224 14.36 4.21 -1.97
CA PRO A 224 13.48 5.29 -2.38
C PRO A 224 13.66 5.66 -3.86
N PHE A 225 12.59 6.13 -4.49
CA PHE A 225 12.55 6.48 -5.90
C PHE A 225 11.72 7.75 -6.14
N GLY A 226 11.88 8.35 -7.32
CA GLY A 226 11.40 9.70 -7.62
C GLY A 226 10.79 9.86 -9.01
N GLU A 227 10.74 11.12 -9.46
CA GLU A 227 10.30 11.48 -10.81
C GLU A 227 11.10 10.74 -11.90
N GLY A 228 10.44 10.43 -13.01
CA GLY A 228 11.00 9.65 -14.12
C GLY A 228 11.12 8.14 -13.84
N THR A 229 10.81 7.69 -12.62
CA THR A 229 10.89 6.26 -12.28
C THR A 229 9.78 5.49 -12.99
N ARG A 230 10.15 4.38 -13.65
CA ARG A 230 9.23 3.37 -14.15
C ARG A 230 9.12 2.23 -13.16
N ILE A 231 7.90 1.92 -12.76
CA ILE A 231 7.59 0.84 -11.81
C ILE A 231 6.73 -0.18 -12.52
N THR A 232 7.25 -1.38 -12.70
CA THR A 232 6.47 -2.52 -13.18
C THR A 232 5.88 -3.24 -11.98
N VAL A 233 4.57 -3.44 -11.96
CA VAL A 233 3.90 -4.27 -10.97
C VAL A 233 3.74 -5.67 -11.54
N HIS A 234 4.14 -6.69 -10.78
CA HIS A 234 4.03 -8.10 -11.15
C HIS A 234 3.05 -8.77 -10.20
N LEU A 235 1.82 -9.03 -10.65
CA LEU A 235 0.79 -9.70 -9.87
C LEU A 235 0.59 -11.14 -10.38
N ASP A 236 0.82 -12.13 -9.52
CA ASP A 236 0.45 -13.53 -9.78
C ASP A 236 -0.79 -13.85 -8.96
N ILE A 237 -1.97 -13.86 -9.60
CA ILE A 237 -3.24 -14.18 -8.93
C ILE A 237 -3.29 -15.66 -8.53
N ASN A 238 -2.60 -16.53 -9.26
CA ASN A 238 -2.60 -17.97 -8.98
C ASN A 238 -1.89 -18.25 -7.65
N LYS A 239 -0.75 -17.58 -7.41
CA LYS A 239 0.01 -17.68 -6.16
C LYS A 239 -0.44 -16.69 -5.09
N ARG A 240 -1.25 -15.70 -5.47
CA ARG A 240 -1.61 -14.54 -4.63
C ARG A 240 -0.38 -13.79 -4.15
N THR A 241 0.53 -13.51 -5.07
CA THR A 241 1.78 -12.78 -4.79
C THR A 241 1.87 -11.52 -5.64
N CYS A 242 2.58 -10.52 -5.13
CA CYS A 242 2.90 -9.31 -5.85
C CYS A 242 4.38 -8.98 -5.66
N ALA A 243 5.02 -8.49 -6.71
CA ALA A 243 6.39 -7.99 -6.69
C ALA A 243 6.50 -6.73 -7.55
N PHE A 244 7.58 -5.98 -7.40
CA PHE A 244 7.82 -4.78 -8.19
C PHE A 244 9.19 -4.81 -8.87
N THR A 245 9.25 -4.25 -10.06
CA THR A 245 10.50 -3.83 -10.69
C THR A 245 10.57 -2.31 -10.65
N VAL A 246 11.63 -1.75 -10.08
CA VAL A 246 11.84 -0.30 -9.98
C VAL A 246 13.06 0.06 -10.83
N ASN A 247 12.85 0.84 -11.90
CA ASN A 247 13.90 1.20 -12.86
C ASN A 247 14.72 0.00 -13.37
N GLY A 248 14.05 -1.10 -13.68
CA GLY A 248 14.67 -2.32 -14.19
C GLY A 248 15.25 -3.25 -13.14
N ILE A 249 15.29 -2.85 -11.86
CA ILE A 249 15.69 -3.72 -10.75
C ILE A 249 14.47 -4.47 -10.24
N ARG A 250 14.42 -5.79 -10.46
CA ARG A 250 13.35 -6.65 -9.97
C ARG A 250 13.58 -7.02 -8.51
N TYR A 251 12.60 -6.74 -7.66
CA TYR A 251 12.59 -7.09 -6.25
C TYR A 251 11.81 -8.41 -6.02
N PRO A 252 12.08 -9.12 -4.91
CA PRO A 252 11.35 -10.35 -4.58
C PRO A 252 9.87 -10.09 -4.29
N GLU A 253 9.06 -11.13 -4.23
CA GLU A 253 7.66 -11.02 -3.81
C GLU A 253 7.55 -10.36 -2.42
N VAL A 254 6.53 -9.53 -2.22
CA VAL A 254 6.27 -8.86 -0.94
C VAL A 254 5.78 -9.91 0.07
N SER A 255 6.69 -10.43 0.90
CA SER A 255 6.45 -11.57 1.77
C SER A 255 5.32 -11.40 2.80
N THR A 256 4.99 -10.16 3.15
CA THR A 256 3.92 -9.85 4.12
C THR A 256 2.54 -9.77 3.49
N TRP A 257 2.41 -9.79 2.17
CA TRP A 257 1.12 -9.71 1.46
C TRP A 257 0.56 -11.10 1.17
N ASN A 258 0.05 -11.75 2.20
CA ASN A 258 -0.52 -13.11 2.12
C ASN A 258 -2.06 -13.13 1.99
N ASN A 259 -2.68 -11.97 1.84
CA ASN A 259 -4.13 -11.76 1.88
C ASN A 259 -4.69 -11.11 0.61
N LEU A 260 -3.95 -11.14 -0.52
CA LEU A 260 -4.43 -10.63 -1.80
C LEU A 260 -5.73 -11.34 -2.23
N LEU A 261 -6.71 -10.55 -2.66
CA LEU A 261 -8.02 -11.05 -3.08
C LEU A 261 -8.04 -11.53 -4.53
N LEU A 262 -9.06 -12.32 -4.89
CA LEU A 262 -9.23 -12.89 -6.23
C LEU A 262 -9.64 -11.89 -7.31
N LYS A 263 -10.06 -10.69 -6.90
CA LYS A 263 -10.42 -9.59 -7.80
C LYS A 263 -9.75 -8.32 -7.31
N LEU A 264 -8.87 -7.79 -8.15
CA LEU A 264 -8.05 -6.62 -7.87
C LEU A 264 -8.06 -5.66 -9.05
N TYR A 265 -7.63 -4.44 -8.80
CA TYR A 265 -7.43 -3.40 -9.80
C TYR A 265 -6.06 -2.77 -9.58
N PRO A 266 -5.33 -2.38 -10.65
CA PRO A 266 -4.23 -1.44 -10.51
C PRO A 266 -4.73 -0.18 -9.80
N VAL A 267 -3.95 0.33 -8.85
CA VAL A 267 -4.28 1.54 -8.12
C VAL A 267 -3.04 2.40 -7.95
N VAL A 268 -3.25 3.72 -8.02
CA VAL A 268 -2.25 4.70 -7.61
C VAL A 268 -2.87 5.70 -6.64
N GLY A 269 -2.12 6.06 -5.62
CA GLY A 269 -2.41 7.19 -4.74
C GLY A 269 -1.59 8.39 -5.17
N LEU A 270 -2.14 9.60 -5.11
CA LEU A 270 -1.44 10.83 -5.42
C LEU A 270 -2.04 12.03 -4.67
N ILE A 271 -1.23 13.08 -4.57
CA ILE A 271 -1.60 14.41 -4.12
C ILE A 271 -1.00 15.41 -5.10
N TYR A 272 -1.52 16.63 -5.21
CA TYR A 272 -0.88 17.66 -6.02
C TYR A 272 0.59 17.85 -5.59
N PRO A 273 1.57 17.92 -6.52
CA PRO A 273 1.44 18.03 -7.98
C PRO A 273 1.64 16.70 -8.75
N GLY A 274 1.33 15.55 -8.14
CA GLY A 274 1.58 14.22 -8.71
C GLY A 274 0.93 14.00 -10.08
N ARG A 275 1.69 13.40 -11.00
CA ARG A 275 1.23 13.03 -12.35
C ARG A 275 1.78 11.66 -12.72
N PHE A 276 0.91 10.68 -12.99
CA PHE A 276 1.33 9.31 -13.31
C PHE A 276 0.66 8.77 -14.56
N GLN A 277 1.45 8.04 -15.35
CA GLN A 277 0.99 7.37 -16.55
C GLN A 277 0.90 5.86 -16.29
N ILE A 278 -0.14 5.20 -16.82
CA ILE A 278 -0.24 3.74 -16.88
C ILE A 278 -0.04 3.24 -18.30
N GLN A 279 0.64 2.11 -18.45
CA GLN A 279 0.81 1.45 -19.74
C GLN A 279 0.88 -0.08 -19.60
N SER A 280 0.65 -0.77 -20.72
CA SER A 280 0.89 -2.20 -20.82
C SER A 280 2.38 -2.51 -20.60
N TYR A 281 2.67 -3.58 -19.86
CA TYR A 281 4.04 -4.05 -19.77
C TYR A 281 4.51 -4.59 -21.12
N ARG A 282 5.64 -4.08 -21.61
CA ARG A 282 6.32 -4.60 -22.80
C ARG A 282 7.66 -5.19 -22.39
N LYS A 283 7.78 -6.50 -22.56
CA LYS A 283 9.06 -7.19 -22.37
C LYS A 283 9.98 -6.77 -23.53
N VAL A 284 10.93 -5.89 -23.24
CA VAL A 284 11.99 -5.49 -24.17
C VAL A 284 13.01 -6.61 -24.30
#